data_AF-A0A7X3I510-F1
#
_entry.id   AF-A0A7X3I510-F1
#
_cell.length_a   1.000
_cell.length_b   1.000
_cell.length_c   1.000
_cell.angle_alpha   90.00
_cell.angle_beta   90.00
_cell.angle_gamma   90.00
#
_symmetry.space_group_name_H-M   'P 1'
#
loop_
_entity.id
_entity.type
_entity.pdbx_description
1 polymer ?
#
loop_
_entity_poly.entity_id
_entity_poly.type
_entity_poly.pdbx_seq_one_letter_code
_entity_poly.pdbx_strand_id
1 'polypeptide(L)'
;MDHAFRLDDPTPADPRRRWASLDPDARDACYDNTRAVADSARQVAARDAASAAYRAAHPGGLDRPYGPGARNAIDLYPARDAAAPCLVFLHGGYWQRGARELFACFAEGPNAAGWSVAMVGYTLAPEASLSQIATEIGAALDWLAAQGPGHGIRGPLVLSGWSAGGLLTALHLGHPAVAAGLAISGVYDLAPIRETYLDAKLGLTDAEIETLSPLRLPVCAKPLCVAYGTAELPALIHDARNLHALRAASHAPGPLLPVPGAEHFSVLDALRRPDGILVRAAHALLGG
;
A
#
# COMPACT_ATOMS: atom_id res chain seq x y z
N MET A 1 -42.89 -19.27 -0.51
CA MET A 1 -42.55 -17.86 -0.84
C MET A 1 -41.16 -17.62 -0.29
N ASP A 2 -40.21 -17.44 -1.20
CA ASP A 2 -38.78 -17.43 -0.90
C ASP A 2 -38.39 -16.04 -0.41
N HIS A 3 -38.51 -15.80 0.89
CA HIS A 3 -38.03 -14.55 1.52
C HIS A 3 -36.52 -14.64 1.72
N ALA A 4 -35.77 -14.69 0.62
CA ALA A 4 -34.33 -14.53 0.67
C ALA A 4 -34.04 -13.09 1.14
N PHE A 5 -33.45 -12.96 2.33
CA PHE A 5 -32.91 -11.70 2.81
C PHE A 5 -31.87 -11.20 1.79
N ARG A 6 -32.21 -10.11 1.09
CA ARG A 6 -31.30 -9.42 0.17
C ARG A 6 -30.74 -8.20 0.90
N LEU A 7 -29.44 -8.23 1.17
CA LEU A 7 -28.70 -7.01 1.49
C LEU A 7 -28.50 -6.26 0.17
N ASP A 8 -28.97 -5.02 0.11
CA ASP A 8 -28.56 -4.11 -0.94
C ASP A 8 -27.06 -3.84 -0.75
N ASP A 9 -26.22 -4.35 -1.65
CA ASP A 9 -24.80 -3.98 -1.70
C ASP A 9 -24.68 -2.68 -2.51
N PRO A 10 -24.42 -1.52 -1.88
CA PRO A 10 -24.30 -0.25 -2.60
C PRO A 10 -23.02 -0.21 -3.45
N THR A 11 -22.14 -1.21 -3.36
CA THR A 11 -20.93 -1.31 -4.17
C THR A 11 -21.28 -1.52 -5.64
N PRO A 12 -20.78 -0.67 -6.56
CA PRO A 12 -20.96 -0.91 -7.98
C PRO A 12 -20.44 -2.29 -8.40
N ALA A 13 -21.05 -2.87 -9.44
CA ALA A 13 -20.67 -4.18 -9.94
C ALA A 13 -19.18 -4.22 -10.34
N ASP A 14 -18.50 -5.34 -10.05
CA ASP A 14 -17.09 -5.52 -10.42
C ASP A 14 -16.97 -5.52 -11.97
N PRO A 15 -16.32 -4.53 -12.58
CA PRO A 15 -16.19 -4.44 -14.03
C PRO A 15 -15.44 -5.64 -14.61
N ARG A 16 -14.56 -6.28 -13.81
CA ARG A 16 -13.76 -7.44 -14.21
C ARG A 16 -14.60 -8.69 -14.45
N ARG A 17 -15.83 -8.75 -13.94
CA ARG A 17 -16.77 -9.85 -14.26
C ARG A 17 -17.16 -9.91 -15.73
N ARG A 18 -16.97 -8.82 -16.48
CA ARG A 18 -17.22 -8.74 -17.92
C ARG A 18 -15.96 -8.32 -18.70
N TRP A 19 -14.78 -8.55 -18.13
CA TRP A 19 -13.50 -8.07 -18.67
C TRP A 19 -13.27 -8.40 -20.15
N ALA A 20 -13.61 -9.63 -20.56
CA ALA A 20 -13.49 -10.08 -21.95
C ALA A 20 -14.37 -9.30 -22.95
N SER A 21 -15.42 -8.62 -22.47
CA SER A 21 -16.31 -7.78 -23.30
C SER A 21 -15.96 -6.30 -23.29
N LEU A 22 -15.04 -5.86 -22.42
CA LEU A 22 -14.58 -4.48 -22.38
C LEU A 22 -13.59 -4.22 -23.51
N ASP A 23 -13.75 -3.10 -24.20
CA ASP A 23 -12.72 -2.58 -25.10
C ASP A 23 -11.51 -2.03 -24.30
N PRO A 24 -10.37 -1.74 -24.97
CA PRO A 24 -9.17 -1.26 -24.29
C PRO A 24 -9.39 0.01 -23.46
N ASP A 25 -10.13 0.99 -23.96
CA ASP A 25 -10.39 2.25 -23.25
C ASP A 25 -11.21 2.02 -21.96
N ALA A 26 -12.19 1.12 -22.00
CA ALA A 26 -12.97 0.74 -20.83
C ALA A 26 -12.14 -0.04 -19.79
N ARG A 27 -11.17 -0.85 -20.23
CA ARG A 27 -10.20 -1.53 -19.33
C ARG A 27 -9.28 -0.53 -18.65
N ASP A 28 -8.75 0.43 -19.42
CA ASP A 28 -7.93 1.52 -18.90
C ASP A 28 -8.69 2.35 -17.86
N ALA A 29 -9.95 2.69 -18.15
CA ALA A 29 -10.81 3.44 -17.24
C ALA A 29 -11.06 2.72 -15.90
N CYS A 30 -10.92 1.39 -15.83
CA CYS A 30 -11.05 0.65 -14.57
C CYS A 30 -9.88 0.90 -13.60
N TYR A 31 -8.74 1.40 -14.11
CA TYR A 31 -7.50 1.59 -13.34
C TYR A 31 -6.92 3.01 -13.45
N ASP A 32 -7.54 3.91 -14.22
CA ASP A 32 -7.15 5.33 -14.28
C ASP A 32 -7.71 6.14 -13.10
N ASN A 33 -7.10 5.94 -11.93
CA ASN A 33 -7.44 6.70 -10.72
C ASN A 33 -7.25 8.22 -10.88
N THR A 34 -6.32 8.66 -11.73
CA THR A 34 -6.03 10.10 -11.91
C THR A 34 -7.19 10.78 -12.63
N ARG A 35 -7.72 10.14 -13.68
CA ARG A 35 -8.90 10.61 -14.40
C ARG A 35 -10.19 10.46 -13.59
N ALA A 36 -10.29 9.42 -12.76
CA ALA A 36 -11.47 9.19 -11.92
C ALA A 36 -11.65 10.26 -10.82
N VAL A 37 -10.55 10.91 -10.41
CA VAL A 37 -10.54 11.90 -9.33
C VAL A 37 -10.29 13.28 -9.90
N ALA A 38 -11.35 14.09 -9.99
CA ALA A 38 -11.33 15.40 -10.66
C ALA A 38 -10.21 16.34 -10.16
N ASP A 39 -9.92 16.32 -8.86
CA ASP A 39 -8.95 17.19 -8.20
C ASP A 39 -7.57 16.51 -7.97
N SER A 40 -7.30 15.37 -8.60
CA SER A 40 -6.10 14.54 -8.34
C SER A 40 -4.79 15.33 -8.42
N ALA A 41 -4.65 16.19 -9.43
CA ALA A 41 -3.46 17.04 -9.60
C ALA A 41 -3.25 18.00 -8.42
N ARG A 42 -4.33 18.61 -7.91
CA ARG A 42 -4.27 19.50 -6.74
C ARG A 42 -3.90 18.73 -5.49
N GLN A 43 -4.46 17.55 -5.29
CA GLN A 43 -4.15 16.68 -4.15
C GLN A 43 -2.69 16.23 -4.16
N VAL A 44 -2.17 15.81 -5.33
CA VAL A 44 -0.77 15.43 -5.52
C VAL A 44 0.16 16.61 -5.20
N ALA A 45 -0.12 17.79 -5.73
CA ALA A 45 0.70 18.99 -5.44
C ALA A 45 0.70 19.34 -3.94
N ALA A 46 -0.46 19.23 -3.27
CA ALA A 46 -0.56 19.49 -1.84
C ALA A 46 0.22 18.46 -1.01
N ARG A 47 0.13 17.17 -1.36
CA ARG A 47 0.93 16.10 -0.74
C ARG A 47 2.42 16.36 -0.91
N ASP A 48 2.86 16.68 -2.12
CA ASP A 48 4.29 16.87 -2.42
C ASP A 48 4.85 18.06 -1.64
N ALA A 49 4.11 19.17 -1.56
CA ALA A 49 4.47 20.33 -0.76
C ALA A 49 4.53 20.01 0.75
N ALA A 50 3.54 19.28 1.27
CA ALA A 50 3.52 18.86 2.68
C ALA A 50 4.67 17.90 3.00
N SER A 51 4.98 16.96 2.10
CA SER A 51 6.08 16.01 2.26
C SER A 51 7.43 16.71 2.24
N ALA A 52 7.63 17.69 1.35
CA ALA A 52 8.83 18.51 1.33
C ALA A 52 9.01 19.28 2.65
N ALA A 53 7.94 19.88 3.17
CA ALA A 53 7.96 20.57 4.46
C ALA A 53 8.27 19.61 5.62
N TYR A 54 7.66 18.42 5.63
CA TYR A 54 7.91 17.42 6.67
C TYR A 54 9.36 16.92 6.67
N ARG A 55 9.93 16.64 5.49
CA ARG A 55 11.34 16.27 5.34
C ARG A 55 12.27 17.37 5.85
N ALA A 56 12.01 18.62 5.47
CA ALA A 56 12.83 19.76 5.87
C ALA A 56 12.84 19.94 7.40
N ALA A 57 11.72 19.65 8.06
CA ALA A 57 11.61 19.67 9.52
C ALA A 57 12.29 18.48 10.22
N HIS A 58 12.56 17.37 9.51
CA HIS A 58 13.09 16.12 10.09
C HIS A 58 14.28 15.53 9.29
N PRO A 59 15.43 16.24 9.19
CA PRO A 59 16.53 15.82 8.32
C PRO A 59 17.38 14.65 8.85
N GLY A 60 17.23 14.26 10.12
CA GLY A 60 18.21 13.40 10.81
C GLY A 60 18.34 11.95 10.29
N GLY A 61 17.31 11.42 9.64
CA GLY A 61 17.24 10.02 9.21
C GLY A 61 17.05 9.81 7.71
N LEU A 62 17.25 10.85 6.89
CA LEU A 62 16.98 10.78 5.45
C LEU A 62 18.01 9.94 4.68
N ASP A 63 17.58 9.41 3.55
CA ASP A 63 18.42 8.87 2.47
C ASP A 63 19.39 7.75 2.91
N ARG A 64 18.96 6.88 3.83
CA ARG A 64 19.75 5.73 4.29
C ARG A 64 19.75 4.62 3.24
N PRO A 65 20.91 4.27 2.64
CA PRO A 65 20.94 3.24 1.60
C PRO A 65 20.69 1.86 2.20
N TYR A 66 19.82 1.08 1.58
CA TYR A 66 19.61 -0.33 1.91
C TYR A 66 20.08 -1.28 0.80
N GLY A 67 20.35 -0.76 -0.38
CA GLY A 67 20.74 -1.54 -1.56
C GLY A 67 21.56 -0.72 -2.56
N PRO A 68 21.99 -1.35 -3.67
CA PRO A 68 22.90 -0.73 -4.63
C PRO A 68 22.23 0.25 -5.59
N GLY A 69 20.91 0.18 -5.77
CA GLY A 69 20.17 1.06 -6.66
C GLY A 69 20.08 2.49 -6.13
N ALA A 70 20.09 3.49 -7.02
CA ALA A 70 19.99 4.90 -6.64
C ALA A 70 18.71 5.24 -5.85
N ARG A 71 17.65 4.43 -6.05
CA ARG A 71 16.37 4.56 -5.34
C ARG A 71 16.26 3.68 -4.10
N ASN A 72 17.24 2.80 -3.86
CA ASN A 72 17.28 1.88 -2.72
C ASN A 72 17.74 2.61 -1.45
N ALA A 73 16.93 3.56 -1.00
CA ALA A 73 17.14 4.26 0.25
C ALA A 73 15.84 4.40 1.04
N ILE A 74 16.00 4.56 2.36
CA ILE A 74 14.93 4.69 3.35
C ILE A 74 15.10 6.03 4.07
N ASP A 75 14.00 6.74 4.27
CA ASP A 75 13.96 7.83 5.25
C ASP A 75 13.39 7.33 6.55
N LEU A 76 14.12 7.54 7.64
CA LEU A 76 13.74 7.14 8.98
C LEU A 76 13.31 8.36 9.79
N TYR A 77 12.12 8.27 10.36
CA TYR A 77 11.58 9.23 11.30
C TYR A 77 11.31 8.50 12.62
N PRO A 78 12.33 8.38 13.50
CA PRO A 78 12.19 7.60 14.72
C PRO A 78 11.27 8.29 15.74
N ALA A 79 10.53 7.47 16.50
CA ALA A 79 9.80 7.91 17.68
C ALA A 79 10.74 8.33 18.81
N ARG A 80 10.17 8.95 19.85
CA ARG A 80 10.89 9.21 21.11
C ARG A 80 11.30 7.92 21.81
N ASP A 81 10.43 6.92 21.81
CA ASP A 81 10.74 5.59 22.31
C ASP A 81 11.19 4.70 21.16
N ALA A 82 12.45 4.28 21.17
CA ALA A 82 12.98 3.40 20.13
C ALA A 82 12.30 2.02 20.10
N ALA A 83 11.67 1.59 21.19
CA ALA A 83 10.91 0.35 21.26
C ALA A 83 9.47 0.49 20.72
N ALA A 84 9.01 1.71 20.42
CA ALA A 84 7.71 1.92 19.82
C ALA A 84 7.61 1.24 18.43
N PRO A 85 6.42 0.80 18.02
CA PRO A 85 6.23 0.21 16.70
C PRO A 85 6.66 1.14 15.58
N CYS A 86 7.07 0.56 14.46
CA CYS A 86 7.46 1.30 13.26
C CYS A 86 6.52 1.01 12.11
N LEU A 87 5.89 2.05 11.55
CA LEU A 87 5.15 1.94 10.30
C LEU A 87 6.14 2.02 9.13
N VAL A 88 6.32 0.91 8.41
CA VAL A 88 7.14 0.87 7.20
C VAL A 88 6.24 1.15 6.01
N PHE A 89 6.40 2.29 5.34
CA PHE A 89 5.49 2.74 4.30
C PHE A 89 6.08 2.55 2.89
N LEU A 90 5.32 1.87 2.03
CA LEU A 90 5.60 1.64 0.61
C LEU A 90 4.66 2.51 -0.23
N HIS A 91 5.24 3.39 -1.06
CA HIS A 91 4.44 4.33 -1.85
C HIS A 91 3.65 3.66 -2.99
N GLY A 92 2.73 4.42 -3.60
CA GLY A 92 1.94 3.98 -4.75
C GLY A 92 2.55 4.40 -6.08
N GLY A 93 1.71 4.51 -7.13
CA GLY A 93 2.15 5.01 -8.45
C GLY A 93 2.38 3.92 -9.50
N TYR A 94 1.66 2.79 -9.39
CA TYR A 94 1.71 1.67 -10.35
C TYR A 94 3.13 1.15 -10.61
N TRP A 95 4.01 1.20 -9.61
CA TRP A 95 5.43 0.81 -9.70
C TRP A 95 6.23 1.58 -10.77
N GLN A 96 5.65 2.64 -11.34
CA GLN A 96 6.19 3.39 -12.49
C GLN A 96 6.39 4.88 -12.17
N ARG A 97 5.88 5.35 -11.02
CA ARG A 97 5.86 6.76 -10.62
C ARG A 97 6.00 6.89 -9.11
N GLY A 98 6.34 8.10 -8.67
CA GLY A 98 6.48 8.44 -7.26
C GLY A 98 7.91 8.27 -6.74
N ALA A 99 8.12 8.63 -5.49
CA ALA A 99 9.37 8.45 -4.76
C ALA A 99 9.09 8.62 -3.26
N ARG A 100 9.89 8.01 -2.37
CA ARG A 100 9.64 8.03 -0.91
C ARG A 100 9.48 9.45 -0.36
N GLU A 101 10.25 10.40 -0.90
CA GLU A 101 10.30 11.79 -0.47
C GLU A 101 8.98 12.54 -0.74
N LEU A 102 8.18 12.09 -1.71
CA LEU A 102 6.88 12.69 -2.05
C LEU A 102 5.77 12.27 -1.08
N PHE A 103 6.02 11.30 -0.21
CA PHE A 103 5.04 10.73 0.73
C PHE A 103 5.39 10.97 2.20
N ALA A 104 6.48 11.70 2.49
CA ALA A 104 6.96 11.94 3.83
C ALA A 104 5.92 12.55 4.80
N CYS A 105 4.96 13.35 4.33
CA CYS A 105 3.90 13.90 5.19
C CYS A 105 3.01 12.84 5.84
N PHE A 106 2.96 11.62 5.31
CA PHE A 106 2.20 10.53 5.94
C PHE A 106 2.89 9.94 7.17
N ALA A 107 4.11 10.40 7.51
CA ALA A 107 4.72 10.15 8.80
C ALA A 107 4.10 10.99 9.93
N GLU A 108 3.40 12.09 9.61
CA GLU A 108 2.83 13.04 10.59
C GLU A 108 1.95 12.35 11.64
N GLY A 109 0.95 11.59 11.20
CA GLY A 109 0.00 10.93 12.10
C GLY A 109 0.65 9.86 12.97
N PRO A 110 1.36 8.85 12.40
CA PRO A 110 2.03 7.83 13.19
C PRO A 110 3.07 8.40 14.15
N ASN A 111 3.92 9.35 13.73
CA ASN A 111 4.90 9.97 14.63
C ASN A 111 4.23 10.75 15.76
N ALA A 112 3.14 11.48 15.47
CA ALA A 112 2.34 12.14 16.50
C ALA A 112 1.65 11.15 17.46
N ALA A 113 1.36 9.93 16.99
CA ALA A 113 0.88 8.82 17.80
C ALA A 113 2.01 8.07 18.54
N GLY A 114 3.27 8.53 18.44
CA GLY A 114 4.41 7.96 19.13
C GLY A 114 5.07 6.76 18.42
N TRP A 115 4.72 6.52 17.17
CA TRP A 115 5.32 5.45 16.35
C TRP A 115 6.54 5.98 15.61
N SER A 116 7.45 5.08 15.24
CA SER A 116 8.46 5.41 14.25
C SER A 116 7.88 5.22 12.84
N VAL A 117 8.50 5.84 11.83
CA VAL A 117 8.12 5.66 10.43
C VAL A 117 9.35 5.46 9.56
N ALA A 118 9.28 4.48 8.66
CA ALA A 118 10.29 4.24 7.63
C ALA A 118 9.65 4.39 6.24
N MET A 119 10.04 5.41 5.48
CA MET A 119 9.59 5.61 4.10
C MET A 119 10.56 4.92 3.15
N VAL A 120 10.13 3.85 2.49
CA VAL A 120 11.00 3.01 1.65
C VAL A 120 10.89 3.46 0.20
N GLY A 121 12.03 3.79 -0.42
CA GLY A 121 12.13 3.97 -1.87
C GLY A 121 12.44 2.65 -2.55
N TYR A 122 12.03 2.50 -3.80
CA TYR A 122 12.36 1.35 -4.66
C TYR A 122 12.47 1.81 -6.11
N THR A 123 13.16 1.02 -6.94
CA THR A 123 13.34 1.26 -8.37
C THR A 123 11.99 1.17 -9.09
N LEU A 124 11.83 1.84 -10.22
CA LEU A 124 10.56 1.88 -10.96
C LEU A 124 10.67 1.10 -12.26
N ALA A 125 9.53 0.72 -12.82
CA ALA A 125 9.44 0.22 -14.17
C ALA A 125 9.48 1.40 -15.18
N PRO A 126 10.15 1.24 -16.34
CA PRO A 126 10.72 -0.01 -16.87
C PRO A 126 12.16 -0.30 -16.44
N GLU A 127 12.77 0.52 -15.58
CA GLU A 127 14.16 0.32 -15.14
C GLU A 127 14.35 -0.97 -14.32
N ALA A 128 13.31 -1.41 -13.63
CA ALA A 128 13.22 -2.70 -12.94
C ALA A 128 11.89 -3.41 -13.26
N SER A 129 11.94 -4.74 -13.37
CA SER A 129 10.72 -5.58 -13.41
C SER A 129 10.03 -5.60 -12.06
N LEU A 130 8.75 -6.02 -12.02
CA LEU A 130 8.03 -6.10 -10.75
C LEU A 130 8.66 -7.13 -9.80
N SER A 131 9.25 -8.21 -10.33
CA SER A 131 10.04 -9.18 -9.55
C SER A 131 11.26 -8.53 -8.86
N GLN A 132 11.96 -7.65 -9.58
CA GLN A 132 13.11 -6.92 -9.02
C GLN A 132 12.66 -5.94 -7.95
N ILE A 133 11.56 -5.21 -8.19
CA ILE A 133 10.97 -4.30 -7.20
C ILE A 133 10.58 -5.06 -5.92
N ALA A 134 9.90 -6.21 -6.03
CA ALA A 134 9.58 -7.04 -4.88
C ALA A 134 10.85 -7.51 -4.13
N THR A 135 11.89 -7.91 -4.87
CA THR A 135 13.18 -8.28 -4.27
C THR A 135 13.79 -7.13 -3.46
N GLU A 136 13.73 -5.89 -3.99
CA GLU A 136 14.21 -4.71 -3.28
C GLU A 136 13.43 -4.42 -1.99
N ILE A 137 12.12 -4.66 -1.96
CA ILE A 137 11.33 -4.51 -0.73
C ILE A 137 11.76 -5.52 0.33
N GLY A 138 12.04 -6.77 -0.06
CA GLY A 138 12.64 -7.76 0.85
C GLY A 138 13.96 -7.26 1.44
N ALA A 139 14.86 -6.76 0.60
CA ALA A 139 16.15 -6.21 1.04
C ALA A 139 15.99 -4.99 1.98
N ALA A 140 15.01 -4.12 1.75
CA ALA A 140 14.72 -3.00 2.63
C ALA A 140 14.25 -3.46 4.02
N LEU A 141 13.43 -4.52 4.08
CA LEU A 141 12.96 -5.10 5.35
C LEU A 141 14.09 -5.81 6.11
N ASP A 142 14.95 -6.53 5.41
CA ASP A 142 16.17 -7.11 6.00
C ASP A 142 17.09 -6.03 6.57
N TRP A 143 17.28 -4.94 5.83
CA TRP A 143 18.07 -3.79 6.30
C TRP A 143 17.44 -3.15 7.54
N LEU A 144 16.12 -2.95 7.58
CA LEU A 144 15.43 -2.41 8.75
C LEU A 144 15.58 -3.31 9.97
N ALA A 145 15.50 -4.63 9.80
CA ALA A 145 15.70 -5.58 10.89
C ALA A 145 17.15 -5.54 11.43
N ALA A 146 18.14 -5.43 10.55
CA ALA A 146 19.55 -5.47 10.93
C ALA A 146 20.10 -4.12 11.42
N GLN A 147 19.75 -3.02 10.75
CA GLN A 147 20.33 -1.69 10.93
C GLN A 147 19.38 -0.71 11.62
N GLY A 148 18.07 -0.93 11.54
CA GLY A 148 17.06 -0.10 12.19
C GLY A 148 17.33 0.17 13.67
N PRO A 149 17.78 -0.81 14.49
CA PRO A 149 18.11 -0.57 15.89
C PRO A 149 19.16 0.53 16.11
N GLY A 150 20.17 0.62 15.26
CA GLY A 150 21.19 1.67 15.30
C GLY A 150 20.66 3.07 14.94
N HIS A 151 19.46 3.13 14.35
CA HIS A 151 18.76 4.35 13.95
C HIS A 151 17.52 4.64 14.81
N GLY A 152 17.36 3.98 15.96
CA GLY A 152 16.23 4.20 16.87
C GLY A 152 14.97 3.44 16.50
N ILE A 153 15.05 2.43 15.63
CA ILE A 153 13.92 1.57 15.22
C ILE A 153 14.14 0.17 15.81
N ARG A 154 13.60 -0.08 17.01
CA ARG A 154 13.74 -1.37 17.72
C ARG A 154 12.42 -2.08 17.97
N GLY A 155 11.29 -1.40 17.78
CA GLY A 155 9.96 -1.97 17.93
C GLY A 155 9.54 -2.86 16.74
N PRO A 156 8.36 -3.48 16.84
CA PRO A 156 7.83 -4.31 15.77
C PRO A 156 7.54 -3.49 14.50
N LEU A 157 7.80 -4.07 13.33
CA LEU A 157 7.50 -3.43 12.06
C LEU A 157 6.07 -3.76 11.62
N VAL A 158 5.27 -2.73 11.35
CA VAL A 158 3.98 -2.83 10.66
C VAL A 158 4.20 -2.35 9.23
N LEU A 159 4.15 -3.29 8.28
CA LEU A 159 4.31 -2.96 6.86
C LEU A 159 3.03 -2.32 6.35
N SER A 160 3.13 -1.20 5.68
CA SER A 160 2.00 -0.51 5.09
C SER A 160 2.34 -0.01 3.71
N GLY A 161 1.34 0.11 2.86
CA GLY A 161 1.56 0.67 1.55
C GLY A 161 0.25 0.99 0.86
N TRP A 162 0.35 1.91 -0.08
CA TRP A 162 -0.79 2.45 -0.80
C TRP A 162 -0.76 2.06 -2.27
N SER A 163 -1.90 1.64 -2.83
CA SER A 163 -2.02 1.32 -4.25
C SER A 163 -1.03 0.21 -4.63
N ALA A 164 -0.08 0.49 -5.53
CA ALA A 164 1.06 -0.38 -5.83
C ALA A 164 1.81 -0.87 -4.57
N GLY A 165 2.00 -0.02 -3.56
CA GLY A 165 2.60 -0.39 -2.27
C GLY A 165 1.69 -1.29 -1.42
N GLY A 166 0.38 -1.23 -1.63
CA GLY A 166 -0.59 -2.13 -0.99
C GLY A 166 -0.40 -3.58 -1.46
N LEU A 167 -0.15 -3.79 -2.77
CA LEU A 167 0.25 -5.10 -3.31
C LEU A 167 1.54 -5.59 -2.63
N LEU A 168 2.59 -4.75 -2.62
CA LEU A 168 3.89 -5.09 -2.02
C LEU A 168 3.76 -5.41 -0.53
N THR A 169 2.88 -4.71 0.19
CA THR A 169 2.56 -4.99 1.60
C THR A 169 1.97 -6.39 1.77
N ALA A 170 0.98 -6.74 0.96
CA ALA A 170 0.36 -8.07 1.02
C ALA A 170 1.35 -9.19 0.63
N LEU A 171 2.19 -8.93 -0.39
CA LEU A 171 3.23 -9.85 -0.85
C LEU A 171 4.30 -10.13 0.21
N HIS A 172 4.77 -9.09 0.90
CA HIS A 172 5.83 -9.19 1.92
C HIS A 172 5.32 -9.38 3.35
N LEU A 173 4.03 -9.60 3.56
CA LEU A 173 3.47 -9.85 4.90
C LEU A 173 4.20 -11.00 5.61
N GLY A 174 4.54 -12.06 4.87
CA GLY A 174 5.25 -13.23 5.38
C GLY A 174 6.68 -12.97 5.85
N HIS A 175 7.29 -11.83 5.50
CA HIS A 175 8.68 -11.51 5.81
C HIS A 175 8.96 -11.59 7.32
N PRO A 176 10.06 -12.23 7.80
CA PRO A 176 10.32 -12.43 9.23
C PRO A 176 10.32 -11.15 10.07
N ALA A 177 10.80 -10.03 9.49
CA ALA A 177 10.82 -8.73 10.17
C ALA A 177 9.44 -8.08 10.37
N VAL A 178 8.42 -8.49 9.62
CA VAL A 178 7.09 -7.87 9.62
C VAL A 178 6.20 -8.55 10.67
N ALA A 179 5.66 -7.77 11.60
CA ALA A 179 4.72 -8.25 12.62
C ALA A 179 3.27 -8.27 12.10
N ALA A 180 2.88 -7.24 11.35
CA ALA A 180 1.54 -7.08 10.78
C ALA A 180 1.56 -6.19 9.53
N GLY A 181 0.45 -6.15 8.79
CA GLY A 181 0.31 -5.35 7.57
C GLY A 181 -0.91 -4.42 7.55
N LEU A 182 -0.77 -3.24 6.93
CA LEU A 182 -1.85 -2.32 6.57
C LEU A 182 -1.78 -2.01 5.07
N ALA A 183 -2.49 -2.78 4.26
CA ALA A 183 -2.54 -2.59 2.82
C ALA A 183 -3.70 -1.66 2.44
N ILE A 184 -3.41 -0.54 1.79
CA ILE A 184 -4.38 0.53 1.52
C ILE A 184 -4.60 0.62 0.01
N SER A 185 -5.85 0.42 -0.43
CA SER A 185 -6.29 0.64 -1.81
C SER A 185 -5.46 -0.11 -2.85
N GLY A 186 -5.02 -1.33 -2.52
CA GLY A 186 -4.12 -2.10 -3.37
C GLY A 186 -4.81 -2.75 -4.56
N VAL A 187 -3.99 -3.09 -5.56
CA VAL A 187 -4.37 -4.03 -6.64
C VAL A 187 -3.78 -5.38 -6.27
N TYR A 188 -4.56 -6.46 -6.24
CA TYR A 188 -4.10 -7.75 -5.72
C TYR A 188 -4.16 -8.90 -6.74
N ASP A 189 -4.65 -8.64 -7.94
CA ASP A 189 -4.46 -9.48 -9.13
C ASP A 189 -3.89 -8.63 -10.27
N LEU A 190 -2.75 -9.06 -10.80
CA LEU A 190 -2.02 -8.36 -11.87
C LEU A 190 -2.55 -8.72 -13.26
N ALA A 191 -3.35 -9.78 -13.41
CA ALA A 191 -3.83 -10.18 -14.73
C ALA A 191 -4.61 -9.10 -15.47
N PRO A 192 -5.58 -8.39 -14.84
CA PRO A 192 -6.24 -7.26 -15.51
C PRO A 192 -5.27 -6.12 -15.85
N ILE A 193 -4.25 -5.87 -15.03
CA ILE A 193 -3.27 -4.78 -15.25
C ILE A 193 -2.51 -4.98 -16.56
N ARG A 194 -2.15 -6.22 -16.91
CA ARG A 194 -1.48 -6.54 -18.18
C ARG A 194 -2.30 -6.09 -19.40
N GLU A 195 -3.62 -6.07 -19.30
CA GLU A 195 -4.53 -5.72 -20.39
C GLU A 195 -4.91 -4.24 -20.42
N THR A 196 -4.09 -3.38 -19.80
CA THR A 196 -4.26 -1.92 -19.76
C THR A 196 -3.01 -1.20 -20.24
N TYR A 197 -3.11 0.12 -20.45
CA TYR A 197 -2.00 1.01 -20.76
C TYR A 197 -0.80 0.91 -19.78
N LEU A 198 -1.04 0.43 -18.55
CA LEU A 198 -0.01 0.29 -17.53
C LEU A 198 1.06 -0.75 -17.91
N ASP A 199 0.70 -1.75 -18.70
CA ASP A 199 1.62 -2.83 -19.08
C ASP A 199 2.73 -2.36 -20.03
N ALA A 200 2.53 -1.24 -20.74
CA ALA A 200 3.52 -0.68 -21.64
C ALA A 200 4.88 -0.41 -20.97
N LYS A 201 4.90 -0.13 -19.66
CA LYS A 201 6.14 -0.02 -18.88
C LYS A 201 6.42 -1.23 -18.00
N LEU A 202 5.38 -1.93 -17.54
CA LEU A 202 5.55 -3.05 -16.61
C LEU A 202 6.09 -4.30 -17.32
N GLY A 203 5.62 -4.57 -18.54
CA GLY A 203 5.99 -5.75 -19.31
C GLY A 203 5.78 -7.04 -18.50
N LEU A 204 4.61 -7.16 -17.83
CA LEU A 204 4.37 -8.24 -16.88
C LEU A 204 4.51 -9.59 -17.59
N THR A 205 5.21 -10.53 -16.97
CA THR A 205 5.32 -11.93 -17.46
C THR A 205 4.32 -12.87 -16.78
N ASP A 206 3.90 -13.96 -17.42
CA ASP A 206 2.96 -14.93 -16.79
C ASP A 206 3.43 -15.37 -15.40
N ALA A 207 4.75 -15.58 -15.26
CA ALA A 207 5.37 -15.88 -13.98
C ALA A 207 5.14 -14.78 -12.93
N GLU A 208 5.26 -13.50 -13.31
CA GLU A 208 5.00 -12.37 -12.41
C GLU A 208 3.54 -12.26 -12.01
N ILE A 209 2.59 -12.49 -12.92
CA ILE A 209 1.17 -12.55 -12.54
C ILE A 209 0.95 -13.62 -11.49
N GLU A 210 1.44 -14.83 -11.73
CA GLU A 210 1.18 -15.97 -10.85
C GLU A 210 1.88 -15.82 -9.49
N THR A 211 3.09 -15.27 -9.46
CA THR A 211 3.92 -15.22 -8.25
C THR A 211 3.81 -13.91 -7.48
N LEU A 212 3.33 -12.82 -8.09
CA LEU A 212 3.27 -11.49 -7.47
C LEU A 212 1.84 -10.96 -7.31
N SER A 213 0.81 -11.76 -7.61
CA SER A 213 -0.60 -11.42 -7.32
C SER A 213 -1.03 -12.04 -6.00
N PRO A 214 -1.21 -11.28 -4.90
CA PRO A 214 -1.64 -11.82 -3.61
C PRO A 214 -2.93 -12.66 -3.65
N LEU A 215 -3.83 -12.41 -4.61
CA LEU A 215 -5.04 -13.21 -4.82
C LEU A 215 -4.79 -14.63 -5.35
N ARG A 216 -3.58 -14.91 -5.83
CA ARG A 216 -3.16 -16.22 -6.39
C ARG A 216 -2.24 -16.99 -5.44
N LEU A 217 -1.82 -16.38 -4.33
CA LEU A 217 -0.82 -16.92 -3.42
C LEU A 217 -1.45 -17.57 -2.17
N PRO A 218 -0.72 -18.47 -1.49
CA PRO A 218 -1.10 -18.96 -0.17
C PRO A 218 -1.29 -17.82 0.84
N VAL A 219 -2.31 -17.91 1.69
CA VAL A 219 -2.60 -16.90 2.70
C VAL A 219 -1.58 -16.94 3.84
N CYS A 220 -0.93 -15.81 4.11
CA CYS A 220 -0.11 -15.63 5.30
C CYS A 220 -0.98 -15.35 6.55
N ALA A 221 -0.76 -16.10 7.63
CA ALA A 221 -1.55 -16.05 8.86
C ALA A 221 -1.22 -14.87 9.82
N LYS A 222 -0.39 -13.90 9.40
CA LYS A 222 -0.15 -12.68 10.18
C LYS A 222 -1.31 -11.67 10.02
N PRO A 223 -1.54 -10.78 11.00
CA PRO A 223 -2.58 -9.76 10.90
C PRO A 223 -2.39 -8.85 9.68
N LEU A 224 -3.44 -8.66 8.88
CA LEU A 224 -3.46 -7.71 7.76
C LEU A 224 -4.77 -6.94 7.74
N CYS A 225 -4.72 -5.63 7.97
CA CYS A 225 -5.82 -4.74 7.65
C CYS A 225 -5.79 -4.44 6.15
N VAL A 226 -6.89 -4.73 5.44
CA VAL A 226 -7.07 -4.34 4.05
C VAL A 226 -8.02 -3.15 4.02
N ALA A 227 -7.49 -1.97 3.73
CA ALA A 227 -8.24 -0.72 3.71
C ALA A 227 -8.53 -0.25 2.29
N TYR A 228 -9.63 0.47 2.07
CA TYR A 228 -9.98 1.09 0.79
C TYR A 228 -10.92 2.27 1.01
N GLY A 229 -10.90 3.26 0.12
CA GLY A 229 -11.86 4.35 0.08
C GLY A 229 -13.19 3.90 -0.54
N THR A 230 -14.32 4.27 0.08
CA THR A 230 -15.64 3.83 -0.41
C THR A 230 -16.08 4.52 -1.70
N ALA A 231 -15.39 5.59 -2.12
CA ALA A 231 -15.63 6.32 -3.36
C ALA A 231 -14.52 6.07 -4.41
N GLU A 232 -13.77 4.98 -4.27
CA GLU A 232 -12.79 4.54 -5.27
C GLU A 232 -13.44 3.94 -6.52
N LEU A 233 -12.61 3.75 -7.56
CA LEU A 233 -12.99 2.95 -8.72
C LEU A 233 -13.43 1.54 -8.27
N PRO A 234 -14.50 0.98 -8.88
CA PRO A 234 -15.03 -0.32 -8.45
C PRO A 234 -13.99 -1.44 -8.44
N ALA A 235 -13.05 -1.46 -9.39
CA ALA A 235 -11.99 -2.46 -9.44
C ALA A 235 -11.16 -2.51 -8.13
N LEU A 236 -10.83 -1.34 -7.56
CA LEU A 236 -10.03 -1.20 -6.35
C LEU A 236 -10.81 -1.62 -5.10
N ILE A 237 -12.10 -1.25 -5.04
CA ILE A 237 -13.00 -1.69 -3.97
C ILE A 237 -13.10 -3.23 -3.97
N HIS A 238 -13.29 -3.83 -5.15
CA HIS A 238 -13.39 -5.28 -5.26
C HIS A 238 -12.05 -5.98 -5.04
N ASP A 239 -10.91 -5.39 -5.41
CA ASP A 239 -9.59 -5.93 -5.02
C ASP A 239 -9.46 -6.06 -3.50
N ALA A 240 -9.74 -4.98 -2.75
CA ALA A 240 -9.69 -5.01 -1.29
C ALA A 240 -10.64 -6.06 -0.69
N ARG A 241 -11.88 -6.10 -1.18
CA ARG A 241 -12.90 -7.06 -0.71
C ARG A 241 -12.52 -8.51 -1.02
N ASN A 242 -11.99 -8.77 -2.23
CA ASN A 242 -11.59 -10.12 -2.65
C ASN A 242 -10.39 -10.62 -1.85
N LEU A 243 -9.37 -9.77 -1.62
CA LEU A 243 -8.21 -10.16 -0.82
C LEU A 243 -8.63 -10.48 0.62
N HIS A 244 -9.47 -9.62 1.22
CA HIS A 244 -10.01 -9.90 2.54
C HIS A 244 -10.85 -11.18 2.57
N ALA A 245 -11.72 -11.40 1.58
CA ALA A 245 -12.55 -12.62 1.52
C ALA A 245 -11.71 -13.89 1.43
N LEU A 246 -10.66 -13.90 0.60
CA LEU A 246 -9.69 -14.99 0.50
C LEU A 246 -9.03 -15.28 1.87
N ARG A 247 -8.59 -14.22 2.55
CA ARG A 247 -7.95 -14.32 3.87
C ARG A 247 -8.92 -14.81 4.95
N ALA A 248 -10.13 -14.28 4.97
CA ALA A 248 -11.18 -14.66 5.91
C ALA A 248 -11.59 -16.13 5.75
N ALA A 249 -11.69 -16.63 4.51
CA ALA A 249 -11.93 -18.04 4.23
C ALA A 249 -10.81 -18.96 4.77
N SER A 250 -9.61 -18.42 4.94
CA SER A 250 -8.45 -19.10 5.55
C SER A 250 -8.29 -18.80 7.04
N HIS A 251 -9.26 -18.13 7.68
CA HIS A 251 -9.23 -17.70 9.09
C HIS A 251 -8.01 -16.83 9.45
N ALA A 252 -7.41 -16.14 8.49
CA ALA A 252 -6.29 -15.25 8.76
C ALA A 252 -6.77 -13.93 9.39
N PRO A 253 -6.05 -13.39 10.39
CA PRO A 253 -6.49 -12.22 11.14
C PRO A 253 -6.37 -10.91 10.33
N GLY A 254 -7.16 -9.93 10.76
CA GLY A 254 -7.14 -8.55 10.28
C GLY A 254 -8.44 -8.13 9.58
N PRO A 255 -8.87 -6.86 9.71
CA PRO A 255 -10.16 -6.41 9.21
C PRO A 255 -10.13 -5.96 7.74
N LEU A 256 -11.29 -5.99 7.09
CA LEU A 256 -11.59 -5.13 5.95
C LEU A 256 -12.03 -3.76 6.47
N LEU A 257 -11.36 -2.70 6.03
CA LEU A 257 -11.57 -1.34 6.54
C LEU A 257 -12.00 -0.38 5.42
N PRO A 258 -13.31 -0.14 5.24
CA PRO A 258 -13.78 0.95 4.39
C PRO A 258 -13.47 2.31 5.04
N VAL A 259 -12.86 3.23 4.29
CA VAL A 259 -12.66 4.64 4.65
C VAL A 259 -13.80 5.45 4.01
N PRO A 260 -14.80 5.88 4.79
CA PRO A 260 -16.02 6.46 4.22
C PRO A 260 -15.75 7.75 3.43
N GLY A 261 -16.32 7.82 2.23
CA GLY A 261 -16.26 8.99 1.34
C GLY A 261 -14.89 9.26 0.71
N ALA A 262 -13.85 8.52 1.09
CA ALA A 262 -12.53 8.67 0.51
C ALA A 262 -12.48 8.09 -0.91
N GLU A 263 -11.80 8.81 -1.80
CA GLU A 263 -11.35 8.31 -3.09
C GLU A 263 -9.86 7.91 -3.02
N HIS A 264 -9.30 7.47 -4.15
CA HIS A 264 -8.01 6.78 -4.18
C HIS A 264 -6.84 7.60 -3.61
N PHE A 265 -6.88 8.93 -3.70
CA PHE A 265 -5.85 9.83 -3.16
C PHE A 265 -6.15 10.26 -1.71
N SER A 266 -7.36 10.74 -1.41
CA SER A 266 -7.76 11.20 -0.07
C SER A 266 -7.84 10.08 0.97
N VAL A 267 -7.87 8.80 0.57
CA VAL A 267 -7.76 7.68 1.51
C VAL A 267 -6.51 7.79 2.41
N LEU A 268 -5.43 8.37 1.88
CA LEU A 268 -4.19 8.58 2.64
C LEU A 268 -4.29 9.67 3.70
N ASP A 269 -5.24 10.60 3.60
CA ASP A 269 -5.43 11.63 4.63
C ASP A 269 -5.80 11.00 5.99
N ALA A 270 -6.35 9.79 5.98
CA ALA A 270 -6.59 9.01 7.18
C ALA A 270 -5.32 8.54 7.91
N LEU A 271 -4.13 8.69 7.33
CA LEU A 271 -2.83 8.52 7.99
C LEU A 271 -2.24 9.82 8.54
N ARG A 272 -2.76 11.00 8.17
CA ARG A 272 -2.13 12.28 8.56
C ARG A 272 -2.41 12.72 9.99
N ARG A 273 -3.39 12.11 10.65
CA ARG A 273 -3.77 12.44 12.03
C ARG A 273 -3.42 11.29 12.98
N PRO A 274 -2.98 11.56 14.21
CA PRO A 274 -2.68 10.51 15.20
C PRO A 274 -3.92 9.69 15.57
N ASP A 275 -5.11 10.31 15.52
CA ASP A 275 -6.42 9.66 15.67
C ASP A 275 -7.06 9.31 14.31
N GLY A 276 -6.27 9.25 13.23
CA GLY A 276 -6.74 8.82 11.92
C GLY A 276 -7.21 7.36 11.95
N ILE A 277 -8.22 7.01 11.14
CA ILE A 277 -8.77 5.65 11.13
C ILE A 277 -7.71 4.61 10.70
N LEU A 278 -6.78 4.98 9.80
CA LEU A 278 -5.68 4.11 9.38
C LEU A 278 -4.60 3.97 10.46
N VAL A 279 -4.30 5.04 11.21
CA VAL A 279 -3.35 4.98 12.34
C VAL A 279 -3.89 4.08 13.46
N ARG A 280 -5.18 4.25 13.82
CA ARG A 280 -5.83 3.35 14.79
C ARG A 280 -5.86 1.90 14.32
N ALA A 281 -6.11 1.66 13.04
CA ALA A 281 -6.10 0.33 12.46
C ALA A 281 -4.71 -0.31 12.54
N ALA A 282 -3.65 0.45 12.22
CA ALA A 282 -2.27 -0.01 12.39
C ALA A 282 -1.99 -0.42 13.86
N HIS A 283 -2.49 0.36 14.81
CA HIS A 283 -2.35 0.08 16.24
C HIS A 283 -3.06 -1.21 16.67
N ALA A 284 -4.31 -1.39 16.23
CA ALA A 284 -5.13 -2.55 16.59
C ALA A 284 -4.55 -3.88 16.07
N LEU A 285 -3.76 -3.86 14.99
CA LEU A 285 -3.11 -5.05 14.44
C LEU A 285 -2.07 -5.67 15.36
N LEU A 286 -1.52 -4.90 16.31
CA LEU A 286 -0.54 -5.38 17.29
C LEU A 286 -1.18 -5.92 18.58
N GLY A 287 -2.51 -6.05 18.62
CA GLY A 287 -3.25 -6.56 19.79
C GLY A 287 -3.44 -5.52 20.90
N GLY A 288 -3.38 -4.23 20.56
CA GLY A 288 -3.69 -3.10 21.45
C GLY A 288 -5.08 -2.53 21.25
#